data_AF-X1K0K6-F1
#
_entry.id   AF-X1K0K6-F1
#
_cell.length_a   1.000
_cell.length_b   1.000
_cell.length_c   1.000
_cell.angle_alpha   90.00
_cell.angle_beta   90.00
_cell.angle_gamma   90.00
#
_symmetry.space_group_name_H-M   'P 1'
#
loop_
_entity.id
_entity.type
_entity.pdbx_description
1 polymer ?
#
loop_
_entity_poly.entity_id
_entity_poly.type
_entity_poly.pdbx_seq_one_letter_code
_entity_poly.pdbx_strand_id
1 'polypeptide(L)'
;EIIRKGWGQPSVFNADEVIQEMLRQGKSLEDARCGGTSGCVETGAFGKESYILTGYFNLVKVLEITLNNGIDPRTDKLIGIRTGDPTEFNSFEELWGAFRKQLHHFIDIKIQGNNIIERLYATYMPAPFLSLFG
;
A
#
# COMPACT_ATOMS: atom_id res chain seq x y z
N GLU A 1 -20.67 -25.32 2.11
CA GLU A 1 -20.91 -26.05 3.38
C GLU A 1 -20.17 -25.50 4.61
N ILE A 2 -18.95 -24.98 4.44
CA ILE A 2 -18.14 -24.47 5.57
C ILE A 2 -18.55 -23.04 5.97
N ILE A 3 -18.78 -22.16 5.00
CA ILE A 3 -19.17 -20.75 5.22
C ILE A 3 -20.41 -20.61 6.13
N ARG A 4 -21.44 -21.45 5.94
CA ARG A 4 -22.68 -21.43 6.74
C ARG A 4 -22.45 -21.66 8.24
N LYS A 5 -21.27 -22.14 8.65
CA LYS A 5 -20.93 -22.34 10.06
C LYS A 5 -20.59 -21.02 10.79
N GLY A 6 -20.44 -19.89 10.09
CA GLY A 6 -20.43 -18.55 10.69
C GLY A 6 -19.14 -18.09 11.37
N TRP A 7 -18.01 -18.77 11.12
CA TRP A 7 -16.71 -18.51 11.76
C TRP A 7 -15.68 -17.88 10.81
N GLY A 8 -16.15 -17.34 9.67
CA GLY A 8 -15.35 -16.54 8.74
C GLY A 8 -14.50 -17.30 7.72
N GLN A 9 -14.48 -18.64 7.75
CA GLN A 9 -13.67 -19.48 6.85
C GLN A 9 -14.55 -20.29 5.86
N PRO A 10 -13.99 -20.72 4.71
CA PRO A 10 -12.68 -20.32 4.16
C PRO A 10 -12.73 -18.93 3.51
N SER A 11 -11.58 -18.29 3.38
CA SER A 11 -11.41 -17.21 2.41
C SER A 11 -11.55 -17.75 0.98
N VAL A 12 -12.26 -17.03 0.13
CA VAL A 12 -12.48 -17.41 -1.27
C VAL A 12 -11.76 -16.40 -2.16
N PHE A 13 -10.88 -16.89 -3.02
CA PHE A 13 -10.06 -16.06 -3.91
C PHE A 13 -10.35 -16.38 -5.37
N ASN A 14 -10.32 -15.36 -6.22
CA ASN A 14 -10.46 -15.52 -7.67
C ASN A 14 -9.10 -15.87 -8.28
N ALA A 15 -8.94 -17.11 -8.73
CA ALA A 15 -7.67 -17.59 -9.30
C ALA A 15 -7.29 -16.84 -10.58
N ASP A 16 -8.24 -16.46 -11.41
CA ASP A 16 -7.97 -15.73 -12.67
C ASP A 16 -7.42 -14.33 -12.37
N GLU A 17 -8.03 -13.62 -11.42
CA GLU A 17 -7.58 -12.28 -11.03
C GLU A 17 -6.17 -12.35 -10.41
N VAL A 18 -5.93 -13.31 -9.51
CA VAL A 18 -4.62 -13.52 -8.88
C VAL A 18 -3.52 -13.77 -9.93
N ILE A 19 -3.80 -14.59 -10.95
CA ILE A 19 -2.86 -14.81 -12.05
C ILE A 19 -2.67 -13.53 -12.88
N GLN A 20 -3.74 -12.81 -13.22
CA GLN A 20 -3.67 -11.58 -14.00
C GLN A 20 -2.88 -10.47 -13.29
N GLU A 21 -3.05 -10.33 -11.98
CA GLU A 21 -2.28 -9.39 -11.15
C GLU A 21 -0.79 -9.69 -11.20
N MET A 22 -0.38 -10.96 -11.06
CA MET A 22 1.03 -11.35 -11.14
C MET A 22 1.61 -11.12 -12.54
N LEU A 23 0.87 -11.46 -13.59
CA LEU A 23 1.29 -11.19 -14.97
C LEU A 23 1.52 -9.68 -15.20
N ARG A 24 0.63 -8.82 -14.69
CA ARG A 24 0.78 -7.36 -14.76
C ARG A 24 2.03 -6.86 -14.03
N GLN A 25 2.45 -7.56 -12.98
CA GLN A 25 3.68 -7.28 -12.23
C GLN A 25 4.94 -7.92 -12.86
N GLY A 26 4.84 -8.47 -14.07
CA GLY A 26 5.97 -8.96 -14.87
C GLY A 26 6.36 -10.42 -14.62
N LYS A 27 5.52 -11.22 -13.94
CA LYS A 27 5.82 -12.63 -13.67
C LYS A 27 5.54 -13.48 -14.91
N SER A 28 6.25 -14.59 -15.04
CA SER A 28 5.93 -15.58 -16.08
C SER A 28 4.57 -16.22 -15.79
N LEU A 29 3.90 -16.72 -16.82
CA LEU A 29 2.64 -17.44 -16.63
C LEU A 29 2.81 -18.71 -15.80
N GLU A 30 3.97 -19.36 -15.91
CA GLU A 30 4.31 -20.54 -15.10
C GLU A 30 4.39 -20.17 -13.62
N ASP A 31 5.13 -19.11 -13.28
CA ASP A 31 5.27 -18.66 -11.89
C ASP A 31 3.95 -18.14 -11.34
N ALA A 32 3.17 -17.41 -12.14
CA ALA A 32 1.86 -16.89 -11.73
C ALA A 32 0.87 -18.01 -11.41
N ARG A 33 0.91 -19.14 -12.12
CA ARG A 33 0.07 -20.31 -11.82
C ARG A 33 0.48 -21.05 -10.55
N CYS A 34 1.74 -20.92 -10.13
CA CYS A 34 2.25 -21.47 -8.88
C CYS A 34 2.13 -20.50 -7.69
N GLY A 35 1.71 -19.26 -7.94
CA GLY A 35 1.44 -18.26 -6.90
C GLY A 35 0.05 -18.37 -6.31
N GLY A 36 -0.28 -17.40 -5.46
CA GLY A 36 -1.55 -17.35 -4.77
C GLY A 36 -1.65 -16.13 -3.88
N THR A 37 -2.57 -16.19 -2.92
CA THR A 37 -2.68 -15.20 -1.85
C THR A 37 -2.05 -15.72 -0.56
N SER A 38 -1.33 -14.86 0.15
CA SER A 38 -0.80 -15.15 1.48
C SER A 38 -1.21 -14.05 2.46
N GLY A 39 -0.99 -14.29 3.77
CA GLY A 39 -1.37 -13.34 4.80
C GLY A 39 -2.88 -13.13 4.88
N CYS A 40 -3.33 -11.92 4.56
CA CYS A 40 -4.74 -11.56 4.49
C CYS A 40 -5.29 -11.83 3.09
N VAL A 41 -4.73 -11.16 2.08
CA VAL A 41 -5.21 -11.16 0.68
C VAL A 41 -4.10 -10.86 -0.33
N GLU A 42 -2.83 -10.87 0.09
CA GLU A 42 -1.71 -10.38 -0.72
C GLU A 42 -1.30 -11.38 -1.80
N THR A 43 -1.38 -10.96 -3.06
CA THR A 43 -0.99 -11.77 -4.24
C THR A 43 0.53 -11.80 -4.41
N GLY A 44 1.11 -13.00 -4.59
CA GLY A 44 2.54 -13.15 -4.86
C GLY A 44 2.93 -14.52 -5.41
N ALA A 45 4.10 -14.59 -6.04
CA ALA A 45 4.69 -15.84 -6.53
C ALA A 45 5.40 -16.59 -5.40
N PHE A 46 4.86 -17.74 -4.99
CA PHE A 46 5.36 -18.47 -3.83
C PHE A 46 6.77 -19.03 -4.06
N GLY A 47 7.68 -18.74 -3.13
CA GLY A 47 9.07 -19.19 -3.18
C GLY A 47 9.89 -18.60 -4.33
N LYS A 48 9.39 -17.54 -4.98
CA LYS A 48 10.05 -16.86 -6.12
C LYS A 48 9.94 -15.34 -6.06
N GLU A 49 9.31 -14.80 -5.02
CA GLU A 49 9.10 -13.36 -4.87
C GLU A 49 9.21 -12.95 -3.40
N SER A 50 9.91 -11.84 -3.17
CA SER A 50 9.88 -11.11 -1.90
C SER A 50 8.96 -9.90 -2.06
N TYR A 51 7.72 -10.00 -1.57
CA TYR A 51 6.67 -8.99 -1.70
C TYR A 51 6.36 -8.33 -0.35
N ILE A 52 7.26 -7.46 0.10
CA ILE A 52 7.25 -6.90 1.46
C ILE A 52 6.22 -5.77 1.62
N LEU A 53 5.36 -5.87 2.63
CA LEU A 53 4.44 -4.80 3.01
C LEU A 53 5.13 -3.85 4.00
N THR A 54 5.23 -2.58 3.61
CA THR A 54 6.01 -1.57 4.36
C THR A 54 5.17 -0.71 5.28
N GLY A 55 3.87 -0.95 5.39
CA GLY A 55 2.95 -0.29 6.33
C GLY A 55 1.70 0.27 5.67
N TYR A 56 0.72 0.63 6.51
CA TYR A 56 -0.56 1.18 6.06
C TYR A 56 -0.46 2.67 5.73
N PHE A 57 -1.28 3.13 4.79
CA PHE A 57 -1.36 4.53 4.39
C PHE A 57 -2.80 5.04 4.56
N ASN A 58 -2.99 6.10 5.35
CA ASN A 58 -4.33 6.59 5.69
C ASN A 58 -4.78 7.71 4.75
N LEU A 59 -5.51 7.35 3.70
CA LEU A 59 -6.06 8.31 2.72
C LEU A 59 -7.04 9.31 3.33
N VAL A 60 -7.84 8.90 4.31
CA VAL A 60 -8.82 9.77 4.98
C VAL A 60 -8.11 10.86 5.77
N LYS A 61 -6.99 10.51 6.42
CA LYS A 61 -6.16 11.50 7.13
C LYS A 61 -5.52 12.51 6.16
N VAL A 62 -5.09 12.07 4.98
CA VAL A 62 -4.58 12.99 3.94
C VAL A 62 -5.67 13.96 3.49
N LEU A 63 -6.92 13.48 3.34
CA LEU A 63 -8.05 14.35 3.02
C LEU A 63 -8.32 15.38 4.14
N GLU A 64 -8.33 14.96 5.40
CA GLU A 64 -8.47 15.87 6.54
C GLU A 64 -7.38 16.95 6.55
N ILE A 65 -6.13 16.58 6.31
CA ILE A 65 -5.00 17.53 6.19
C ILE A 65 -5.19 18.47 5.00
N THR A 66 -5.71 17.97 3.87
CA THR A 66 -6.05 18.78 2.70
C THR A 66 -7.09 19.85 3.08
N LEU A 67 -8.14 19.45 3.79
CA LEU A 67 -9.21 20.32 4.27
C LEU A 67 -8.80 21.27 5.40
N ASN A 68 -7.58 21.12 5.93
CA ASN A 68 -7.00 22.02 6.92
C ASN A 68 -5.70 22.67 6.37
N ASN A 69 -5.57 22.75 5.05
CA ASN A 69 -4.46 23.41 4.35
C ASN A 69 -3.06 22.98 4.84
N GLY A 70 -2.89 21.68 5.10
CA GLY A 70 -1.63 21.08 5.54
C GLY A 70 -1.48 20.90 7.05
N ILE A 71 -2.39 21.46 7.85
CA ILE A 71 -2.35 21.37 9.31
C ILE A 71 -3.10 20.12 9.78
N ASP A 72 -2.51 19.37 10.70
CA ASP A 72 -3.21 18.31 11.41
C ASP A 72 -4.04 18.92 12.56
N PRO A 73 -5.39 18.91 12.49
CA PRO A 73 -6.25 19.53 13.51
C PRO A 73 -6.14 18.86 14.89
N ARG A 74 -5.58 17.65 14.97
CA ARG A 74 -5.36 16.96 16.26
C ARG A 74 -4.10 17.45 16.96
N THR A 75 -3.11 17.92 16.23
CA THR A 75 -1.79 18.27 16.78
C THR A 75 -1.39 19.72 16.54
N ASP A 76 -2.17 20.48 15.77
CA ASP A 76 -1.90 21.86 15.32
C ASP A 76 -0.56 22.02 14.59
N LYS A 77 0.01 20.91 14.09
CA LYS A 77 1.26 20.90 13.36
C LYS A 77 1.01 20.95 11.86
N LEU A 78 1.78 21.78 11.17
CA LEU A 78 1.91 21.72 9.73
C LEU A 78 2.72 20.47 9.36
N ILE A 79 2.02 19.41 8.93
CA ILE A 79 2.65 18.13 8.54
C ILE A 79 2.52 17.85 7.04
N GLY A 80 1.59 18.52 6.36
CA GLY A 80 1.47 18.49 4.91
C GLY A 80 2.01 19.76 4.28
N ILE A 81 1.58 20.01 3.04
CA ILE A 81 1.91 21.22 2.28
C ILE A 81 0.72 22.19 2.26
N ARG A 82 0.95 23.47 1.95
CA ARG A 82 -0.15 24.42 1.77
C ARG A 82 -0.73 24.25 0.37
N THR A 83 -1.96 23.76 0.28
CA THR A 83 -2.65 23.49 -0.99
C THR A 83 -3.76 24.49 -1.34
N GLY A 84 -4.00 25.48 -0.48
CA GLY A 84 -5.05 26.48 -0.62
C GLY A 84 -6.06 26.41 0.50
N ASP A 85 -6.80 27.50 0.74
CA ASP A 85 -7.94 27.47 1.65
C ASP A 85 -9.10 26.70 1.01
N PRO A 86 -9.60 25.61 1.63
CA PRO A 86 -10.69 24.84 1.08
C PRO A 86 -12.01 25.58 0.93
N THR A 87 -12.20 26.68 1.66
CA THR A 87 -13.39 27.55 1.53
C THR A 87 -13.36 28.41 0.27
N GLU A 88 -12.20 28.54 -0.37
CA GLU A 88 -12.01 29.28 -1.61
C GLU A 88 -12.13 28.38 -2.87
N PHE A 89 -12.26 27.06 -2.71
CA PHE A 89 -12.41 26.15 -3.85
C PHE A 89 -13.81 26.28 -4.47
N ASN A 90 -13.84 26.52 -5.78
CA ASN A 90 -15.08 26.74 -6.54
C ASN A 90 -15.58 25.48 -7.24
N SER A 91 -14.82 24.38 -7.18
CA SER A 91 -15.18 23.11 -7.82
C SER A 91 -14.61 21.91 -7.07
N PHE A 92 -15.19 20.74 -7.33
CA PHE A 92 -14.66 19.48 -6.83
C PHE A 92 -13.27 19.19 -7.41
N GLU A 93 -13.02 19.59 -8.65
CA GLU A 93 -11.74 19.40 -9.33
C GLU A 93 -10.60 20.15 -8.64
N GLU A 94 -10.87 21.35 -8.11
CA GLU A 94 -9.89 22.12 -7.33
C GLU A 94 -9.53 21.40 -6.02
N LEU A 95 -10.54 20.91 -5.28
CA LEU A 95 -10.34 20.10 -4.09
C LEU A 95 -9.59 18.79 -4.40
N TRP A 96 -9.97 18.10 -5.48
CA TRP A 96 -9.32 16.87 -5.91
C TRP A 96 -7.85 17.12 -6.29
N GLY A 97 -7.57 18.24 -6.97
CA GLY A 97 -6.21 18.69 -7.26
C GLY A 97 -5.40 18.96 -6.00
N ALA A 98 -5.99 19.63 -5.00
CA ALA A 98 -5.37 19.87 -3.70
C ALA A 98 -5.05 18.55 -2.97
N PHE A 99 -6.02 17.62 -2.94
CA PHE A 99 -5.87 16.31 -2.33
C PHE A 99 -4.76 15.50 -3.00
N ARG A 100 -4.69 15.48 -4.34
CA ARG A 100 -3.64 14.78 -5.07
C ARG A 100 -2.24 15.33 -4.75
N LYS A 101 -2.10 16.65 -4.59
CA LYS A 101 -0.83 17.27 -4.19
C LYS A 101 -0.42 16.82 -2.78
N GLN A 102 -1.35 16.82 -1.82
CA GLN A 102 -1.07 16.29 -0.47
C GLN A 102 -0.71 14.81 -0.51
N LEU A 103 -1.45 14.01 -1.28
CA LEU A 103 -1.23 12.59 -1.43
C LEU A 103 0.18 12.31 -1.96
N HIS A 104 0.60 12.98 -3.02
CA HIS A 104 1.95 12.85 -3.57
C HIS A 104 3.01 13.22 -2.53
N HIS A 105 2.83 14.34 -1.81
CA HIS A 105 3.76 14.77 -0.77
C HIS A 105 3.99 13.68 0.30
N PHE A 106 2.92 13.08 0.81
CA PHE A 106 3.04 12.02 1.83
C PHE A 106 3.56 10.70 1.27
N ILE A 107 3.23 10.36 0.01
CA ILE A 107 3.78 9.17 -0.66
C ILE A 107 5.29 9.33 -0.84
N ASP A 108 5.78 10.50 -1.28
CA ASP A 108 7.21 10.74 -1.47
C ASP A 108 7.99 10.54 -0.16
N ILE A 109 7.48 11.10 0.94
CA ILE A 109 8.05 10.89 2.28
C ILE A 109 8.05 9.40 2.66
N LYS A 110 6.94 8.70 2.40
CA LYS A 110 6.80 7.27 2.70
C LYS A 110 7.82 6.42 1.94
N ILE A 111 7.98 6.66 0.64
CA ILE A 111 8.93 5.94 -0.22
C ILE A 111 10.37 6.22 0.19
N GLN A 112 10.72 7.47 0.53
CA GLN A 112 12.05 7.80 1.06
C GLN A 112 12.36 7.02 2.34
N GLY A 113 11.41 6.95 3.27
CA GLY A 113 11.54 6.14 4.48
C GLY A 113 11.72 4.65 4.18
N ASN A 114 10.92 4.11 3.26
CA ASN A 114 11.00 2.71 2.84
C ASN A 114 12.37 2.35 2.29
N ASN A 115 12.93 3.16 1.38
CA ASN A 115 14.23 2.90 0.78
C ASN A 115 15.36 2.83 1.82
N ILE A 116 15.28 3.68 2.86
CA ILE A 116 16.24 3.64 3.97
C ILE A 116 16.08 2.35 4.76
N ILE A 117 14.84 1.99 5.12
CA ILE A 117 14.54 0.78 5.89
C ILE A 117 14.98 -0.47 5.12
N GLU A 118 14.64 -0.58 3.84
CA GLU A 118 15.04 -1.71 2.98
C GLU A 118 16.56 -1.88 2.95
N ARG A 119 17.31 -0.79 2.83
CA ARG A 119 18.78 -0.82 2.87
C ARG A 119 19.31 -1.30 4.23
N LEU A 120 18.68 -0.90 5.32
CA LEU A 120 19.04 -1.38 6.66
C LEU A 120 18.74 -2.88 6.81
N TYR A 121 17.59 -3.34 6.34
CA TYR A 121 17.25 -4.77 6.37
C TYR A 121 18.24 -5.60 5.56
N ALA A 122 18.57 -5.17 4.34
CA ALA A 122 19.54 -5.84 3.49
C ALA A 122 20.95 -5.93 4.13
N THR A 123 21.34 -4.93 4.92
CA THR A 123 22.68 -4.87 5.53
C THR A 123 22.76 -5.60 6.87
N TYR A 124 21.76 -5.42 7.73
CA TYR A 124 21.82 -5.82 9.14
C TYR A 124 20.93 -7.00 9.49
N MET A 125 19.97 -7.36 8.64
CA MET A 125 19.05 -8.48 8.86
C MET A 125 19.02 -9.44 7.67
N PRO A 126 20.19 -10.01 7.27
CA PRO A 126 20.19 -11.07 6.28
C PRO A 126 19.41 -12.28 6.81
N ALA A 127 18.58 -12.88 5.97
CA ALA A 127 17.77 -14.04 6.32
C ALA A 127 18.25 -15.30 5.56
N PRO A 128 19.44 -15.83 5.87
CA PRO A 128 20.09 -16.87 5.06
C PRO A 128 19.24 -18.14 4.95
N PHE A 129 18.53 -18.53 6.00
CA PHE A 129 17.66 -19.70 5.96
C PHE A 129 16.46 -19.50 5.02
N LEU A 130 15.87 -18.31 5.01
CA LEU A 130 14.79 -17.97 4.09
C LEU A 130 15.31 -17.96 2.64
N SER A 131 16.52 -17.45 2.42
CA SER A 131 17.16 -17.39 1.10
C SER A 131 17.48 -18.76 0.48
N LEU A 132 17.47 -19.85 1.26
CA LEU A 132 17.64 -21.20 0.72
C LEU A 132 16.40 -21.74 0.02
N PHE A 133 15.22 -21.18 0.31
CA PHE A 133 13.92 -21.69 -0.13
C PHE A 133 13.10 -20.64 -0.91
N GLY A 134 13.70 -19.49 -1.25
CA GLY A 134 13.04 -18.38 -1.94
C GLY A 134 13.60 -18.09 -3.32
#